data_AF-A0A357QZK8-F1
#
_entry.id   AF-A0A357QZK8-F1
#
_cell.length_a   1.000
_cell.length_b   1.000
_cell.length_c   1.000
_cell.angle_alpha   90.00
_cell.angle_beta   90.00
_cell.angle_gamma   90.00
#
_symmetry.space_group_name_H-M   'P 1'
#
loop_
_entity.id
_entity.type
_entity.pdbx_description
1 polymer ?
#
loop_
_entity_poly.entity_id
_entity_poly.type
_entity_poly.pdbx_seq_one_letter_code
_entity_poly.pdbx_strand_id
1 'polypeptide(L)'
;LGNTVTVGQYVDLLLVLSLRNQPTMVDWIFKDVRILAIKDRNGLNMDEAKAQKIPALILFAINQSDAQDFYRAQKAGQIRLVAHGLDRIVADEALKNESSECWSQLYE
;
A
#
# COMPACT_ATOMS: atom_id res chain seq x y z
N LEU A 1 -4.93 20.20 -7.41
CA LEU A 1 -5.31 19.21 -6.37
C LEU A 1 -4.70 17.88 -6.77
N GLY A 2 -3.41 17.71 -6.47
CA GLY A 2 -2.60 16.61 -6.99
C GLY A 2 -2.38 15.54 -5.93
N ASN A 3 -2.62 14.28 -6.29
CA ASN A 3 -2.14 13.02 -5.69
C ASN A 3 -2.05 12.93 -4.15
N THR A 4 -2.84 13.72 -3.42
CA THR A 4 -2.82 13.71 -1.96
C THR A 4 -3.66 12.53 -1.51
N VAL A 5 -3.01 11.61 -0.82
CA VAL A 5 -3.63 10.43 -0.26
C VAL A 5 -4.51 10.84 0.93
N THR A 6 -5.76 10.39 0.94
CA THR A 6 -6.77 10.75 1.94
C THR A 6 -7.43 9.52 2.57
N VAL A 7 -7.99 9.68 3.78
CA VAL A 7 -8.73 8.60 4.45
C VAL A 7 -9.99 8.26 3.67
N GLY A 8 -10.28 6.96 3.49
CA GLY A 8 -11.39 6.46 2.69
C GLY A 8 -11.08 6.27 1.20
N GLN A 9 -9.97 6.84 0.72
CA GLN A 9 -9.51 6.65 -0.66
C GLN A 9 -8.96 5.24 -0.87
N TYR A 10 -9.05 4.76 -2.11
CA TYR A 10 -8.44 3.52 -2.55
C TYR A 10 -7.09 3.77 -3.22
N VAL A 11 -6.14 2.87 -2.97
CA VAL A 11 -4.81 2.86 -3.60
C VAL A 11 -4.50 1.47 -4.16
N ASP A 12 -3.67 1.42 -5.19
CA ASP A 12 -2.95 0.22 -5.54
C ASP A 12 -1.60 0.18 -4.82
N LEU A 13 -1.21 -1.01 -4.37
CA LEU A 13 0.09 -1.27 -3.77
C LEU A 13 0.99 -1.86 -4.84
N LEU A 14 2.04 -1.12 -5.20
CA LEU A 14 3.10 -1.58 -6.08
C LEU A 14 4.30 -2.01 -5.25
N LEU A 15 4.88 -3.15 -5.58
CA LEU A 15 6.14 -3.58 -5.02
C LEU A 15 7.27 -3.24 -5.98
N VAL A 16 8.29 -2.57 -5.46
CA VAL A 16 9.55 -2.29 -6.16
C VAL A 16 10.61 -3.22 -5.57
N LEU A 17 11.06 -4.19 -6.36
CA LEU A 17 12.12 -5.13 -6.00
C LEU A 17 13.41 -4.80 -6.75
N SER A 18 14.49 -4.63 -5.99
CA SER A 18 15.83 -4.44 -6.55
C SER A 18 16.70 -5.64 -6.18
N LEU A 19 16.86 -6.56 -7.13
CA LEU A 19 17.69 -7.75 -6.98
C LEU A 19 19.10 -7.51 -7.53
N ARG A 20 20.10 -8.14 -6.93
CA ARG A 20 21.51 -7.98 -7.36
C ARG A 20 21.69 -8.50 -8.78
N ASN A 21 22.30 -7.69 -9.65
CA ASN A 21 22.58 -8.02 -11.05
C ASN A 21 21.33 -8.28 -11.92
N GLN A 22 20.16 -7.83 -11.48
CA GLN A 22 18.94 -7.88 -12.28
C GLN A 22 18.34 -6.48 -12.43
N PRO A 23 17.56 -6.21 -13.48
CA PRO A 23 16.75 -5.00 -13.57
C PRO A 23 15.80 -4.87 -12.37
N THR A 24 15.53 -3.65 -11.93
CA THR A 24 14.51 -3.39 -10.91
C THR A 24 13.15 -3.82 -11.45
N MET A 25 12.46 -4.67 -10.70
CA MET A 25 11.10 -5.11 -11.00
C MET A 25 10.10 -4.21 -10.28
N VAL A 26 9.05 -3.83 -10.99
CA VAL A 26 7.94 -3.06 -10.42
C VAL A 26 6.64 -3.67 -10.91
N ASP A 27 5.82 -4.12 -9.96
CA ASP A 27 4.50 -4.65 -10.29
C ASP A 27 3.49 -4.35 -9.18
N TRP A 28 2.20 -4.32 -9.52
CA TRP A 28 1.14 -4.19 -8.54
C TRP A 28 0.90 -5.55 -7.86
N ILE A 29 0.85 -5.53 -6.53
CA ILE A 29 0.71 -6.73 -5.71
C ILE A 29 -0.66 -6.80 -5.02
N PHE A 30 -1.27 -5.65 -4.76
CA PHE A 30 -2.64 -5.53 -4.28
C PHE A 30 -3.33 -4.37 -4.98
N LYS A 31 -4.58 -4.58 -5.39
CA LYS A 31 -5.41 -3.57 -6.03
C LYS A 31 -6.52 -3.12 -5.09
N ASP A 32 -6.93 -1.87 -5.25
CA ASP A 32 -8.11 -1.32 -4.58
C ASP A 32 -8.05 -1.49 -3.04
N VAL A 33 -6.91 -1.14 -2.46
CA VAL A 33 -6.67 -1.18 -1.01
C VAL A 33 -7.16 0.12 -0.39
N ARG A 34 -8.12 0.03 0.53
CA ARG A 34 -8.68 1.22 1.19
C ARG A 34 -7.77 1.76 2.28
N ILE A 35 -7.62 3.08 2.34
CA ILE A 35 -6.94 3.76 3.43
C ILE A 35 -7.89 3.98 4.58
N LEU A 36 -7.56 3.39 5.73
CA LEU A 36 -8.37 3.44 6.95
C LEU A 36 -8.01 4.63 7.82
N ALA A 37 -6.72 4.98 7.88
CA ALA A 37 -6.24 6.11 8.67
C ALA A 37 -4.88 6.60 8.17
N ILE A 38 -4.64 7.89 8.37
CA ILE A 38 -3.33 8.52 8.20
C ILE A 38 -2.99 9.12 9.56
N LYS A 39 -1.79 8.84 10.06
CA LYS A 39 -1.33 9.23 11.40
C LYS A 39 0.02 9.91 11.35
N ASP A 40 0.27 10.77 12.34
CA ASP A 40 1.59 11.34 12.57
C ASP A 40 2.53 10.35 13.27
N ARG A 41 3.79 10.76 13.51
CA ARG A 41 4.81 9.90 14.14
C ARG A 41 4.46 9.45 15.57
N ASN A 42 3.51 10.13 16.23
CA ASN A 42 3.04 9.80 17.57
C ASN A 42 1.79 8.91 17.54
N GLY A 43 1.32 8.51 16.35
CA GLY A 43 0.12 7.69 16.17
C GLY A 43 -1.19 8.47 16.27
N LEU A 44 -1.13 9.80 16.33
CA LEU A 44 -2.31 10.66 16.38
C LEU A 44 -2.90 10.81 14.98
N ASN A 45 -4.22 10.86 14.89
CA ASN A 45 -4.90 11.13 13.64
C ASN A 45 -4.60 12.58 13.19
N MET A 46 -4.57 12.79 11.88
CA MET A 46 -4.16 14.07 11.30
C MET A 46 -5.11 15.23 11.61
N ASP A 47 -6.33 14.97 12.05
CA ASP A 47 -7.33 15.96 12.47
C ASP A 47 -7.19 16.39 13.94
N GLU A 48 -6.52 15.59 14.78
CA GLU A 48 -6.37 15.87 16.22
C GLU A 48 -5.53 17.12 16.50
N ALA A 49 -5.96 17.93 17.47
CA ALA A 49 -5.31 19.22 17.79
C ALA A 49 -3.84 19.09 18.21
N LYS A 50 -3.47 17.97 18.83
CA LYS A 50 -2.10 17.69 19.30
C LYS A 50 -1.20 17.06 18.23
N ALA A 51 -1.76 16.70 17.08
CA ALA A 51 -0.99 16.07 16.01
C ALA A 51 0.01 17.06 15.40
N GLN A 52 1.17 16.56 15.01
CA GLN A 52 2.20 17.36 14.36
C GLN A 52 1.88 17.73 12.90
N LYS A 53 0.75 17.22 12.38
CA LYS A 53 0.24 17.46 11.03
C LYS A 53 1.21 17.07 9.90
N ILE A 54 2.14 16.15 10.18
CA ILE A 54 3.03 15.53 9.18
C ILE A 54 2.67 14.04 9.09
N PRO A 55 2.18 13.54 7.94
CA PRO A 55 1.89 12.12 7.76
C PRO A 55 3.16 11.29 7.93
N ALA A 56 3.09 10.25 8.77
CA ALA A 56 4.20 9.32 9.00
C ALA A 56 3.77 7.86 8.88
N LEU A 57 2.50 7.56 9.15
CA LEU A 57 1.94 6.21 9.13
C LEU A 57 0.64 6.22 8.32
N ILE A 58 0.47 5.20 7.47
CA ILE A 58 -0.77 4.92 6.76
C ILE A 58 -1.25 3.54 7.20
N LEU A 59 -2.51 3.46 7.59
CA LEU A 59 -3.21 2.21 7.85
C LEU A 59 -4.11 1.95 6.66
N PHE A 60 -4.01 0.75 6.09
CA PHE A 60 -4.81 0.34 4.96
C PHE A 60 -5.39 -1.07 5.20
N ALA A 61 -6.51 -1.36 4.56
CA ALA A 61 -7.20 -2.63 4.71
C ALA A 61 -6.62 -3.69 3.77
N ILE A 62 -6.16 -4.81 4.30
CA ILE A 62 -5.80 -6.00 3.53
C ILE A 62 -6.56 -7.22 4.07
N ASN A 63 -6.79 -8.21 3.22
CA ASN A 63 -7.36 -9.48 3.65
C ASN A 63 -6.40 -10.17 4.64
N GLN A 64 -6.95 -10.71 5.72
CA GLN A 64 -6.14 -11.35 6.76
C GLN A 64 -5.35 -12.57 6.23
N SER A 65 -5.92 -13.30 5.26
CA SER A 65 -5.24 -14.41 4.58
C SER A 65 -3.94 -13.99 3.90
N ASP A 66 -3.87 -12.74 3.45
CA ASP A 66 -2.80 -12.24 2.59
C ASP A 66 -1.75 -11.43 3.38
N ALA A 67 -1.96 -11.27 4.70
CA ALA A 67 -1.12 -10.45 5.55
C ALA A 67 0.34 -10.94 5.58
N GLN A 68 0.56 -12.26 5.58
CA GLN A 68 1.91 -12.83 5.56
C GLN A 68 2.66 -12.47 4.27
N ASP A 69 1.97 -12.52 3.14
CA ASP A 69 2.54 -12.22 1.83
C ASP A 69 2.90 -10.74 1.73
N PHE A 70 2.00 -9.87 2.23
CA PHE A 70 2.28 -8.45 2.35
C PHE A 70 3.55 -8.17 3.19
N TYR A 71 3.70 -8.82 4.35
CA TYR A 71 4.90 -8.65 5.17
C TYR A 71 6.18 -9.15 4.49
N ARG A 72 6.11 -10.23 3.69
CA ARG A 72 7.24 -10.69 2.88
C ARG A 72 7.64 -9.65 1.84
N ALA A 73 6.66 -9.14 1.08
CA ALA A 73 6.88 -8.07 0.11
C ALA A 73 7.52 -6.83 0.73
N GLN A 74 6.99 -6.38 1.87
CA GLN A 74 7.52 -5.20 2.57
C GLN A 74 8.98 -5.39 3.04
N LYS A 75 9.36 -6.60 3.44
CA LYS A 75 10.74 -6.88 3.85
C LYS A 75 11.71 -6.95 2.67
N ALA A 76 11.24 -7.43 1.53
CA ALA A 76 12.09 -7.66 0.36
C ALA A 76 12.30 -6.40 -0.50
N GLY A 77 11.36 -5.45 -0.47
CA GLY A 77 11.41 -4.26 -1.33
C GLY A 77 10.70 -3.05 -0.77
N GLN A 78 10.43 -2.09 -1.66
CA GLN A 78 9.71 -0.88 -1.31
C GLN A 78 8.26 -0.95 -1.80
N ILE A 79 7.32 -0.68 -0.91
CA ILE A 79 5.90 -0.53 -1.29
C ILE A 79 5.66 0.91 -1.72
N ARG A 80 5.07 1.08 -2.91
CA ARG A 80 4.61 2.36 -3.45
C ARG A 80 3.09 2.36 -3.52
N LEU A 81 2.50 3.50 -3.20
CA LEU A 81 1.05 3.69 -3.25
C LEU A 81 0.70 4.48 -4.51
N VAL A 82 -0.26 3.99 -5.28
CA VAL A 82 -0.83 4.70 -6.43
C VAL A 82 -2.29 4.99 -6.13
N ALA A 83 -2.62 6.26 -5.98
CA ALA A 83 -3.96 6.68 -5.54
C ALA A 83 -4.97 6.71 -6.67
N HIS A 84 -6.17 6.18 -6.43
CA HIS A 84 -7.32 6.28 -7.32
C HIS A 84 -8.14 7.53 -7.04
N GLY A 85 -8.99 7.95 -7.98
CA GLY A 85 -10.00 8.99 -7.74
C GLY A 85 -11.00 8.58 -6.65
N LEU A 86 -11.53 9.57 -5.92
CA LEU A 86 -12.46 9.35 -4.80
C LEU A 86 -13.82 8.78 -5.23
N ASP A 87 -14.25 9.03 -6.47
CA ASP A 87 -15.61 8.73 -6.95
C ASP A 87 -15.76 7.31 -7.54
N ARG A 88 -14.81 6.41 -7.27
CA ARG A 88 -14.84 5.05 -7.80
C ARG A 88 -15.61 4.11 -6.87
N ILE A 89 -16.61 3.41 -7.41
CA ILE A 89 -17.26 2.30 -6.73
C ILE A 89 -16.33 1.09 -6.84
N VAL A 90 -15.90 0.55 -5.69
CA VAL A 90 -15.08 -0.65 -5.58
C VAL A 90 -15.98 -1.78 -5.09
N ALA A 91 -16.10 -2.85 -5.88
CA ALA A 91 -16.91 -4.02 -5.53
C ALA A 91 -16.18 -4.94 -4.55
N ASP A 92 -14.88 -5.15 -4.79
CA ASP A 92 -14.00 -5.99 -3.97
C ASP A 92 -12.75 -5.19 -3.59
N GLU A 93 -12.44 -5.13 -2.30
CA GLU A 93 -11.28 -4.42 -1.76
C GLU A 93 -10.07 -5.36 -1.61
N ALA A 94 -8.86 -4.81 -1.70
CA ALA A 94 -7.61 -5.50 -1.42
C ALA A 94 -7.38 -6.80 -2.22
N LEU A 95 -7.65 -6.75 -3.52
CA LEU A 95 -7.46 -7.87 -4.43
C LEU A 95 -5.97 -8.15 -4.65
N LYS A 96 -5.50 -9.34 -4.26
CA LYS A 96 -4.12 -9.76 -4.48
C LYS A 96 -3.87 -10.14 -5.94
N ASN A 97 -2.76 -9.67 -6.51
CA ASN A 97 -2.29 -10.09 -7.82
C ASN A 97 -1.56 -11.43 -7.74
N GLU A 98 -2.25 -12.57 -7.75
CA GLU A 98 -1.57 -13.88 -7.66
C GLU A 98 -0.59 -14.14 -8.82
N SER A 99 -0.77 -13.46 -9.95
CA SER A 99 0.07 -13.60 -11.15
C SER A 99 1.26 -12.64 -11.19
N SER A 100 1.51 -11.85 -10.14
CA SER A 100 2.62 -10.89 -10.13
C SER A 100 3.97 -11.58 -10.24
N GLU A 101 4.81 -11.13 -11.16
CA GLU A 101 6.19 -11.62 -11.29
C GLU A 101 6.99 -11.35 -10.01
N CYS A 102 6.66 -10.27 -9.29
CA CYS A 102 7.28 -9.95 -8.03
C CYS A 102 7.04 -11.04 -6.97
N TRP A 103 5.88 -11.71 -6.96
CA TRP A 103 5.64 -12.78 -5.99
C TRP A 103 6.55 -13.98 -6.23
N SER A 104 6.78 -14.34 -7.49
CA SER A 104 7.64 -15.48 -7.84
C SER A 104 9.02 -15.37 -7.18
N GLN A 105 9.59 -14.16 -7.15
CA GLN A 105 10.90 -13.85 -6.59
C GLN A 105 10.94 -13.86 -5.04
N LEU A 106 9.79 -13.89 -4.36
CA LEU A 106 9.71 -13.91 -2.89
C LEU A 106 9.53 -15.30 -2.29
N TYR A 107 9.19 -16.28 -3.12
CA TYR A 107 8.96 -17.67 -2.70
C TYR A 107 10.05 -18.64 -3.15
N GLU A 108 11.04 -18.15 -3.89
CA GLU A 108 12.32 -18.83 -4.16
C GLU A 108 13.26 -18.77 -2.95
#